data_AF-A0A929AQ15-F1
#
_entry.id   AF-A0A929AQ15-F1
#
_cell.length_a   1.000
_cell.length_b   1.000
_cell.length_c   1.000
_cell.angle_alpha   90.00
_cell.angle_beta   90.00
_cell.angle_gamma   90.00
#
_symmetry.space_group_name_H-M   'P 1'
#
loop_
_entity.id
_entity.type
_entity.pdbx_description
1 polymer ?
#
loop_
_entity_poly.entity_id
_entity_poly.type
_entity_poly.pdbx_seq_one_letter_code
_entity_poly.pdbx_strand_id
1 'polypeptide(L)'
;MQDNHQDARNWGMLCHLASLLWLPLAFLGLAIPSANVVGPLIVWLYKKGDDPFVNNHGKESLNFQISMTIYGLILFVVVAVFALIYLAVVGTAASTEQVTFWLLGGAVGLGLFGLFIVLGYSLFWVSLI
;
A
#
# COMPACT_ATOMS: atom_id res chain seq x y z
N MET A 1 25.32 8.03 27.66
CA MET A 1 25.51 6.99 26.62
C MET A 1 24.17 6.33 26.29
N GLN A 2 23.13 7.14 25.99
CA GLN A 2 21.77 6.69 25.62
C GLN A 2 21.44 7.01 24.14
N ASP A 3 22.38 7.61 23.41
CA ASP A 3 22.22 8.09 22.03
C ASP A 3 21.97 6.94 21.05
N ASN A 4 22.77 5.87 21.12
CA ASN A 4 22.70 4.77 20.16
C ASN A 4 21.32 4.06 20.13
N HIS A 5 20.70 3.85 21.29
CA HIS A 5 19.40 3.17 21.36
C HIS A 5 18.25 4.05 20.85
N GLN A 6 18.27 5.34 21.16
CA GLN A 6 17.25 6.26 20.66
C GLN A 6 17.39 6.47 19.15
N ASP A 7 18.62 6.53 18.65
CA ASP A 7 18.90 6.64 17.22
C ASP A 7 18.42 5.39 16.46
N ALA A 8 18.74 4.19 16.94
CA ALA A 8 18.23 2.95 16.35
C ALA A 8 16.69 2.94 16.27
N ARG A 9 16.00 3.40 17.32
CA ARG A 9 14.54 3.54 17.32
C ARG A 9 14.04 4.56 16.32
N ASN A 10 14.68 5.72 16.24
CA ASN A 10 14.33 6.76 15.27
C ASN A 10 14.47 6.25 13.84
N TRP A 11 15.57 5.57 13.52
CA TRP A 11 15.81 4.97 12.21
C TRP A 11 14.84 3.82 11.89
N GLY A 12 14.48 3.01 12.87
CA GLY A 12 13.43 2.00 12.75
C GLY A 12 12.09 2.64 12.37
N MET A 13 11.66 3.68 13.11
CA MET A 13 10.44 4.44 12.77
C MET A 13 10.52 5.07 11.38
N LEU A 14 11.68 5.64 11.01
CA LEU A 14 11.88 6.26 9.70
C LEU A 14 11.73 5.27 8.54
N CYS A 15 12.09 3.99 8.71
CA CYS A 15 11.84 2.98 7.69
C CYS A 15 10.34 2.91 7.33
N HIS A 16 9.46 2.91 8.33
CA HIS A 16 8.01 2.91 8.12
C HIS A 16 7.47 4.26 7.64
N LEU A 17 7.98 5.38 8.16
CA LEU A 17 7.52 6.72 7.76
C LEU A 17 7.93 7.08 6.34
N ALA A 18 9.11 6.63 5.89
CA ALA A 18 9.56 6.81 4.51
C ALA A 18 8.61 6.18 3.49
N SER A 19 7.81 5.21 3.92
CA SER A 19 6.77 4.60 3.10
C SER A 19 5.68 5.57 2.68
N LEU A 20 5.47 6.67 3.42
CA LEU A 20 4.49 7.72 3.15
C LEU A 20 4.99 8.80 2.18
N LEU A 21 6.26 8.74 1.75
CA LEU A 21 6.83 9.71 0.80
C LEU A 21 6.07 9.76 -0.53
N TRP A 22 5.38 8.68 -0.89
CA TRP A 22 4.58 8.65 -2.11
C TRP A 22 3.43 9.68 -2.12
N LEU A 23 2.85 10.00 -0.96
CA LEU A 23 1.72 10.93 -0.84
C LEU A 23 2.07 12.36 -1.31
N PRO A 24 3.06 13.05 -0.72
CA PRO A 24 3.43 14.40 -1.18
C PRO A 24 3.95 14.39 -2.62
N LEU A 25 4.63 13.33 -3.06
CA LEU A 25 5.07 13.18 -4.45
C LEU A 25 3.88 13.14 -5.42
N ALA A 26 2.82 12.42 -5.07
CA ALA A 26 1.59 12.37 -5.85
C ALA A 26 0.90 13.74 -5.95
N PHE A 27 0.85 14.51 -4.85
CA PHE A 27 0.30 15.88 -4.86
C PHE A 27 1.06 16.83 -5.80
N LEU A 28 2.35 16.58 -6.04
CA LEU A 28 3.17 17.33 -6.97
C LEU A 28 3.07 16.84 -8.43
N GLY A 29 2.17 15.89 -8.72
CA GLY A 29 2.04 15.27 -10.03
C GLY A 29 3.16 14.26 -10.37
N LEU A 30 4.05 13.99 -9.41
CA LEU A 30 5.14 13.01 -9.52
C LEU A 30 4.69 11.68 -8.94
N ALA A 31 3.60 11.13 -9.47
CA ALA A 31 3.10 9.83 -9.07
C ALA A 31 4.04 8.71 -9.58
N ILE A 32 5.16 8.53 -8.89
CA ILE A 32 6.11 7.47 -9.19
C ILE A 32 5.51 6.15 -8.68
N PRO A 33 5.20 5.20 -9.56
CA PRO A 33 4.74 3.88 -9.13
C PRO A 33 5.81 3.26 -8.24
N SER A 34 5.37 2.62 -7.14
CA SER A 34 6.26 1.96 -6.16
C SER A 34 7.09 2.90 -5.27
N ALA A 35 6.85 4.22 -5.27
CA ALA A 35 7.54 5.15 -4.35
C ALA A 35 7.35 4.77 -2.86
N ASN A 36 6.24 4.11 -2.53
CA ASN A 36 5.90 3.59 -1.22
C ASN A 36 6.83 2.45 -0.75
N VAL A 37 7.53 1.76 -1.67
CA VAL A 37 8.56 0.73 -1.39
C VAL A 37 9.95 1.34 -1.47
N VAL A 38 10.18 2.27 -2.41
CA VAL A 38 11.49 2.90 -2.63
C VAL A 38 11.94 3.71 -1.41
N GLY A 39 11.04 4.46 -0.77
CA GLY A 39 11.36 5.24 0.44
C GLY A 39 11.98 4.39 1.56
N PRO A 40 11.26 3.37 2.07
CA PRO A 40 11.78 2.43 3.07
C PRO A 40 13.06 1.72 2.62
N LEU A 41 13.17 1.38 1.33
CA LEU A 41 14.35 0.70 0.78
C LEU A 41 15.60 1.56 0.91
N ILE A 42 15.51 2.85 0.60
CA ILE A 42 16.63 3.79 0.71
C ILE A 42 17.07 3.91 2.18
N VAL A 43 16.11 4.11 3.09
CA VAL A 43 16.41 4.23 4.53
C VAL A 43 17.04 2.95 5.08
N TRP A 44 16.49 1.79 4.73
CA TRP A 44 17.02 0.50 5.16
C TRP A 44 18.43 0.25 4.60
N LEU A 45 18.68 0.47 3.31
CA LEU A 45 20.02 0.30 2.74
C LEU A 45 21.06 1.22 3.39
N TYR A 46 20.65 2.41 3.81
CA TYR A 46 21.53 3.37 4.47
C TYR A 46 21.91 2.95 5.91
N LYS A 47 21.01 2.32 6.67
CA LYS A 47 21.24 1.98 8.10
C LYS A 47 21.23 0.50 8.48
N LYS A 48 20.99 -0.42 7.54
CA LYS A 48 20.93 -1.86 7.82
C LYS A 48 22.20 -2.45 8.45
N GLY A 49 23.36 -1.83 8.22
CA GLY A 49 24.66 -2.30 8.72
C GLY A 49 25.00 -1.81 10.13
N ASP A 50 24.27 -0.82 10.63
CA ASP A 50 24.67 -0.10 11.85
C ASP A 50 24.04 -0.71 13.10
N ASP A 51 22.78 -1.15 13.02
CA ASP A 51 22.07 -1.73 14.15
C ASP A 51 21.10 -2.87 13.71
N PRO A 52 21.15 -4.05 14.37
CA PRO A 52 20.22 -5.16 14.09
C PRO A 52 18.74 -4.79 14.20
N PHE A 53 18.38 -3.86 15.10
CA PHE A 53 17.02 -3.35 15.26
C PHE A 53 16.53 -2.67 13.98
N VAL A 54 17.33 -1.78 13.40
CA VAL A 54 17.00 -1.08 12.15
C VAL A 54 16.93 -2.05 10.98
N ASN A 55 17.81 -3.05 10.95
CA ASN A 55 17.78 -4.08 9.92
C ASN A 55 16.47 -4.89 9.95
N ASN A 56 16.00 -5.26 11.15
CA ASN A 56 14.76 -6.02 11.32
C ASN A 56 13.54 -5.17 10.92
N HIS A 57 13.41 -3.95 11.44
CA HIS A 57 12.29 -3.06 11.11
C HIS A 57 12.28 -2.61 9.64
N GLY A 58 13.45 -2.40 9.03
CA GLY A 58 13.54 -2.08 7.61
C GLY A 58 13.06 -3.22 6.71
N LYS A 59 13.42 -4.47 7.03
CA LYS A 59 12.90 -5.65 6.31
C LYS A 59 11.39 -5.82 6.50
N GLU A 60 10.92 -5.65 7.73
CA GLU A 60 9.49 -5.71 8.06
C GLU A 60 8.69 -4.66 7.27
N SER A 61 9.16 -3.41 7.27
CA SER A 61 8.57 -2.30 6.52
C SER A 61 8.52 -2.60 5.01
N LEU A 62 9.62 -3.12 4.45
CA LEU A 62 9.68 -3.48 3.03
C LEU A 62 8.71 -4.61 2.68
N ASN A 63 8.65 -5.66 3.49
CA ASN A 63 7.75 -6.78 3.26
C ASN A 63 6.28 -6.34 3.29
N PHE A 64 5.92 -5.46 4.23
CA PHE A 64 4.58 -4.86 4.29
C PHE A 64 4.26 -4.07 3.02
N GLN A 65 5.15 -3.17 2.61
CA GLN A 65 4.90 -2.30 1.46
C GLN A 65 4.85 -3.06 0.14
N ILE A 66 5.67 -4.10 -0.02
CA ILE A 66 5.61 -4.99 -1.19
C ILE A 66 4.28 -5.75 -1.22
N SER A 67 3.87 -6.32 -0.08
CA SER A 67 2.59 -7.04 0.01
C SER A 67 1.41 -6.13 -0.34
N MET A 68 1.34 -4.94 0.27
CA MET A 68 0.29 -3.95 -0.04
C MET A 68 0.31 -3.51 -1.50
N THR A 69 1.50 -3.37 -2.11
CA THR A 69 1.62 -3.02 -3.54
C THR A 69 1.07 -4.11 -4.44
N ILE A 70 1.43 -5.38 -4.19
CA ILE A 70 0.94 -6.53 -4.97
C ILE A 70 -0.58 -6.62 -4.85
N TYR A 71 -1.09 -6.50 -3.63
CA TYR A 71 -2.52 -6.54 -3.39
C TYR A 71 -3.28 -5.39 -4.05
N GLY A 72 -2.76 -4.17 -3.96
CA GLY A 72 -3.32 -3.01 -4.65
C GLY A 72 -3.33 -3.19 -6.17
N LEU A 73 -2.29 -3.79 -6.74
CA LEU A 73 -2.23 -4.08 -8.17
C LEU A 73 -3.28 -5.12 -8.60
N ILE A 74 -3.45 -6.20 -7.84
CA ILE A 74 -4.48 -7.21 -8.11
C ILE A 74 -5.86 -6.56 -8.11
N LEU A 75 -6.17 -5.75 -7.09
CA LEU A 75 -7.46 -5.07 -7.02
C LEU A 75 -7.66 -4.08 -8.17
N PHE A 76 -6.62 -3.32 -8.52
CA PHE A 76 -6.67 -2.39 -9.66
C PHE A 76 -7.03 -3.12 -10.95
N VAL A 77 -6.39 -4.28 -11.22
CA VAL A 77 -6.70 -5.11 -12.39
C VAL A 77 -8.14 -5.61 -12.36
N VAL A 78 -8.60 -6.12 -11.21
CA VAL A 78 -9.99 -6.60 -11.05
C VAL A 78 -10.97 -5.47 -11.37
N VAL A 79 -10.82 -4.31 -10.73
CA VAL A 79 -11.70 -3.14 -10.95
C VAL A 79 -11.66 -2.68 -12.41
N ALA A 80 -10.47 -2.61 -13.02
CA ALA A 80 -10.32 -2.22 -14.42
C ALA A 80 -11.05 -3.18 -15.37
N VAL A 81 -10.94 -4.49 -15.16
CA VAL A 81 -11.64 -5.49 -15.96
C VAL A 81 -13.16 -5.34 -15.83
N PHE A 82 -13.68 -5.19 -14.61
CA PHE A 82 -15.11 -4.96 -14.40
C PHE A 82 -15.59 -3.66 -15.06
N ALA A 83 -14.80 -2.59 -14.98
CA ALA A 83 -15.12 -1.31 -15.62
C ALA A 83 -15.11 -1.42 -17.16
N LEU A 84 -14.18 -2.16 -17.75
CA LEU A 84 -14.15 -2.39 -19.19
C LEU A 84 -15.34 -3.23 -19.67
N ILE A 85 -15.69 -4.28 -18.93
CA ILE A 85 -16.89 -5.09 -19.20
C ILE A 85 -18.14 -4.21 -19.15
N TYR A 86 -18.25 -3.34 -18.16
CA TYR A 86 -19.35 -2.38 -18.07
C TYR A 86 -19.45 -1.50 -19.31
N LEU A 87 -18.35 -0.85 -19.69
CA LEU A 87 -18.33 0.03 -20.86
C LEU A 87 -18.69 -0.71 -22.15
N ALA A 88 -18.22 -1.96 -22.29
CA ALA A 88 -18.52 -2.80 -23.45
C ALA A 88 -19.98 -3.25 -23.51
N VAL A 89 -20.61 -3.53 -22.36
CA VAL A 89 -22.00 -4.02 -22.29
C VAL A 89 -23.03 -2.88 -22.34
N VAL A 90 -22.69 -1.72 -21.76
CA VAL A 90 -23.70 -0.68 -21.45
C VAL A 90 -23.72 0.48 -22.45
N GLY A 91 -22.75 0.58 -23.37
CA GLY A 91 -22.87 1.34 -24.62
C GLY A 91 -23.79 2.57 -24.62
N THR A 92 -23.43 3.62 -23.87
CA THR A 92 -24.08 4.96 -23.83
C THR A 92 -25.58 5.03 -23.44
N ALA A 93 -25.91 5.97 -22.55
CA ALA A 93 -27.19 6.18 -21.84
C ALA A 93 -27.50 5.15 -20.73
N ALA A 94 -26.84 5.31 -19.58
CA ALA A 94 -27.07 4.49 -18.40
C ALA A 94 -28.48 4.75 -17.81
N SER A 95 -29.26 3.70 -17.58
CA SER A 95 -30.53 3.78 -16.87
C SER A 95 -30.31 3.98 -15.36
N THR A 96 -31.30 4.55 -14.66
CA THR A 96 -31.21 4.80 -13.21
C THR A 96 -30.90 3.53 -12.41
N GLU A 97 -31.42 2.38 -12.85
CA GLU A 97 -31.15 1.07 -12.24
C GLU A 97 -29.70 0.62 -12.42
N GLN A 98 -29.09 0.88 -13.58
CA GLN A 98 -27.68 0.60 -13.81
C GLN A 98 -26.81 1.47 -12.90
N VAL A 99 -27.10 2.76 -12.77
CA VAL A 99 -26.36 3.65 -11.86
C VAL A 99 -26.44 3.13 -10.41
N THR A 100 -27.62 2.73 -9.94
CA THR A 100 -27.78 2.15 -8.60
C THR A 100 -27.00 0.84 -8.43
N PHE A 101 -26.98 -0.03 -9.43
CA PHE A 101 -26.20 -1.27 -9.41
C PHE A 101 -24.69 -1.01 -9.29
N TRP A 102 -24.15 -0.05 -10.03
CA TRP A 102 -22.71 0.30 -9.96
C TRP A 102 -22.33 1.04 -8.70
N LEU A 103 -23.22 1.86 -8.13
CA LEU A 103 -22.99 2.49 -6.83
C LEU A 103 -22.98 1.44 -5.71
N LEU A 104 -23.89 0.47 -5.74
CA LEU A 104 -23.91 -0.64 -4.78
C LEU A 104 -22.68 -1.56 -4.97
N GLY A 105 -22.36 -1.94 -6.21
CA GLY A 105 -21.18 -2.74 -6.51
C GLY A 105 -19.86 -2.04 -6.14
N GLY A 106 -19.77 -0.73 -6.40
CA GLY A 106 -18.65 0.11 -5.99
C GLY A 106 -18.53 0.24 -4.47
N ALA A 107 -19.65 0.45 -3.76
CA ALA A 107 -19.67 0.50 -2.30
C ALA A 107 -19.27 -0.85 -1.67
N VAL A 108 -19.74 -1.97 -2.23
CA VAL A 108 -19.31 -3.31 -1.84
C VAL A 108 -17.83 -3.52 -2.14
N GLY A 109 -17.34 -3.06 -3.30
CA GLY A 109 -15.93 -3.10 -3.65
C GLY A 109 -15.05 -2.31 -2.69
N LEU A 110 -15.48 -1.11 -2.26
CA LEU A 110 -14.79 -0.32 -1.24
C LEU A 110 -14.82 -1.00 0.14
N GLY A 111 -15.94 -1.62 0.52
CA GLY A 111 -16.06 -2.41 1.75
C GLY A 111 -15.14 -3.63 1.75
N LEU A 112 -15.09 -4.37 0.63
CA LEU A 112 -14.17 -5.48 0.43
C LEU A 112 -12.72 -5.03 0.40
N PHE A 113 -12.41 -3.86 -0.15
CA PHE A 113 -11.07 -3.27 -0.09
C PHE A 113 -10.65 -2.93 1.34
N GLY A 114 -11.56 -2.33 2.13
CA GLY A 114 -11.32 -2.08 3.55
C GLY A 114 -11.11 -3.37 4.33
N LEU A 115 -11.95 -4.38 4.13
CA LEU A 115 -11.80 -5.71 4.73
C LEU A 115 -10.49 -6.38 4.29
N PHE A 116 -10.11 -6.22 3.03
CA PHE A 116 -8.89 -6.77 2.46
C PHE A 116 -7.65 -6.12 3.09
N ILE A 117 -7.64 -4.80 3.32
CA ILE A 117 -6.57 -4.13 4.06
C ILE A 117 -6.45 -4.72 5.47
N VAL A 118 -7.57 -4.90 6.17
CA VAL A 118 -7.60 -5.50 7.52
C VAL A 118 -7.07 -6.94 7.50
N LEU A 119 -7.43 -7.73 6.49
CA LEU A 119 -6.92 -9.09 6.32
C LEU A 119 -5.44 -9.12 5.94
N GLY A 120 -4.98 -8.21 5.11
CA GLY A 120 -3.56 -8.01 4.79
C GLY A 120 -2.73 -7.72 6.04
N TYR A 121 -3.22 -6.87 6.94
CA TYR A 121 -2.61 -6.66 8.26
C TYR A 121 -2.57 -7.95 9.10
N SER A 122 -3.63 -8.76 9.07
CA SER A 122 -3.66 -10.02 9.83
C SER A 122 -2.72 -11.09 9.27
N LEU A 123 -2.56 -11.18 7.95
CA LEU A 123 -1.61 -12.09 7.28
C LEU A 123 -0.16 -11.64 7.45
N PHE A 124 0.07 -10.33 7.49
CA PHE A 124 1.38 -9.77 7.83
C PHE A 124 1.81 -10.16 9.25
N TRP A 125 0.87 -10.18 10.21
CA TRP A 125 1.10 -10.63 11.58
C TRP A 125 1.53 -12.11 11.65
N VAL A 126 0.99 -12.96 10.77
CA VAL A 126 1.36 -14.40 10.67
C VAL A 126 2.74 -14.58 10.02
N SER A 127 3.17 -13.65 9.18
CA SER A 127 4.47 -13.71 8.47
C SER A 127 5.65 -13.24 9.33
N LEU A 128 5.37 -12.73 10.54
CA LEU A 128 6.34 -12.16 11.50
C LEU A 128 6.57 -13.05 12.73
N ILE A 129 5.96 -14.24 12.78
CA ILE A 129 6.23 -15.32 13.74
C ILE A 129 7.16 -16.35 13.07
#